data_AF-A0A605NTM7-F1
#
_entry.id   AF-A0A605NTM7-F1
#
_cell.length_a   1.000
_cell.length_b   1.000
_cell.length_c   1.000
_cell.angle_alpha   90.00
_cell.angle_beta   90.00
_cell.angle_gamma   90.00
#
_symmetry.space_group_name_H-M   'P 1'
#
loop_
_entity.id
_entity.type
_entity.pdbx_description
1 polymer ?
#
loop_
_entity_poly.entity_id
_entity_poly.type
_entity_poly.pdbx_seq_one_letter_code
_entity_poly.pdbx_strand_id
1 'polypeptide(L)'
;EGEVLFDMFHPTLIYLLQGYTPSLSCDFTEANTMLLSDALNKDDDDYRNNKREIDSILEKIYRSHNNTLFISKNSGCRNMLL
;
A
#
# COMPACT_ATOMS: atom_id res chain seq x y z
N GLU A 1 -14.66 17.54 -12.37
CA GLU A 1 -14.77 16.21 -13.01
C GLU A 1 -13.57 16.02 -13.94
N GLY A 2 -12.68 15.06 -13.65
CA GLY A 2 -11.40 14.85 -14.35
C GLY A 2 -10.18 14.75 -13.42
N GLU A 3 -10.33 15.12 -12.15
CA GLU A 3 -9.33 14.89 -11.11
C GLU A 3 -9.23 13.42 -10.72
N VAL A 4 -8.01 12.98 -10.46
CA VAL A 4 -7.71 11.63 -9.97
C VAL A 4 -7.36 11.77 -8.49
N LEU A 5 -8.04 11.00 -7.65
CA LEU A 5 -7.77 10.95 -6.23
C LEU A 5 -7.04 9.65 -5.92
N PHE A 6 -5.98 9.75 -5.14
CA PHE A 6 -5.23 8.60 -4.65
C PHE A 6 -5.54 8.38 -3.18
N ASP A 7 -5.45 7.13 -2.73
CA ASP A 7 -5.42 6.78 -1.33
C ASP A 7 -4.64 5.48 -1.16
N MET A 8 -4.17 5.21 0.05
CA MET A 8 -3.48 3.97 0.38
C MET A 8 -4.48 2.90 0.83
N PHE A 9 -4.16 1.63 0.56
CA PHE A 9 -4.90 0.53 1.16
C PHE A 9 -4.84 0.61 2.68
N HIS A 10 -5.99 0.45 3.34
CA HIS A 10 -6.03 0.46 4.79
C HIS A 10 -5.11 -0.64 5.37
N PRO A 11 -4.22 -0.33 6.33
CA PRO A 11 -3.24 -1.28 6.89
C PRO A 11 -3.84 -2.63 7.30
N THR A 12 -4.99 -2.60 7.99
CA THR A 12 -5.72 -3.81 8.39
C THR A 12 -6.13 -4.71 7.22
N LEU A 13 -6.50 -4.12 6.07
CA LEU A 13 -6.85 -4.90 4.87
C LEU A 13 -5.59 -5.57 4.30
N ILE A 14 -4.49 -4.84 4.18
CA ILE A 14 -3.21 -5.39 3.71
C ILE A 14 -2.76 -6.52 4.63
N TYR A 15 -2.82 -6.30 5.94
CA TYR A 15 -2.50 -7.31 6.94
C TYR A 15 -3.33 -8.58 6.73
N LEU A 16 -4.66 -8.47 6.57
CA LEU A 16 -5.51 -9.63 6.38
C LEU A 16 -5.21 -10.37 5.06
N LEU A 17 -4.86 -9.65 4.01
CA LEU A 17 -4.62 -10.20 2.68
C LEU A 17 -3.24 -10.84 2.52
N GLN A 18 -2.23 -10.31 3.19
CA GLN A 18 -0.82 -10.67 2.93
C GLN A 18 -0.04 -11.12 4.17
N GLY A 19 -0.46 -10.70 5.37
CA GLY A 19 0.27 -10.93 6.61
C GLY A 19 -0.39 -11.92 7.57
N TYR A 20 -1.71 -12.06 7.52
CA TYR A 20 -2.46 -12.87 8.47
C TYR A 20 -2.12 -14.35 8.33
N THR A 21 -1.52 -14.89 9.38
CA THR A 21 -1.30 -16.33 9.53
C THR A 21 -2.17 -16.83 10.68
N PRO A 22 -3.13 -17.74 10.44
CA PRO A 22 -3.97 -18.28 11.50
C PRO A 22 -3.13 -19.17 12.41
N SER A 23 -2.87 -18.70 13.63
CA SER A 23 -2.14 -19.44 14.66
C SER A 23 -2.66 -19.06 16.03
N LEU A 24 -2.72 -20.04 16.94
CA LEU A 24 -3.05 -19.85 18.36
C LEU A 24 -1.79 -19.71 19.22
N SER A 25 -0.60 -19.76 18.62
CA SER A 25 0.66 -19.54 19.32
C SER A 25 0.83 -18.05 19.63
N CYS A 26 1.22 -17.73 20.87
CA CYS A 26 1.50 -16.36 21.31
C CYS A 26 2.58 -15.70 20.44
N ASP A 27 3.63 -16.45 20.07
CA ASP A 27 4.75 -15.95 19.27
C ASP A 27 4.29 -15.42 17.89
N PHE A 28 3.29 -16.10 17.30
CA PHE A 28 2.74 -15.69 16.01
C PHE A 28 1.79 -14.50 16.15
N THR A 29 1.08 -14.39 17.27
CA THR A 29 0.21 -13.24 17.54
C THR A 29 1.04 -11.96 17.70
N GLU A 30 2.21 -12.05 18.34
CA GLU A 30 3.13 -10.92 18.50
C GLU A 30 3.75 -10.49 17.17
N ALA A 31 4.30 -11.43 16.38
CA ALA A 31 4.87 -11.13 15.08
C ALA A 31 3.85 -10.52 14.10
N ASN A 32 2.62 -11.04 14.10
CA ASN A 32 1.50 -10.50 13.34
C ASN A 32 1.16 -9.06 13.74
N THR A 33 1.17 -8.78 15.05
CA THR A 33 0.90 -7.45 15.58
C THR A 33 1.99 -6.47 15.17
N MET A 34 3.26 -6.88 15.25
CA MET A 34 4.41 -6.07 14.80
C MET A 34 4.32 -5.73 13.30
N LEU A 35 3.92 -6.67 12.45
CA LEU A 35 3.73 -6.40 11.02
C LEU A 35 2.67 -5.31 10.78
N LEU A 36 1.54 -5.38 11.50
CA LEU A 36 0.48 -4.38 11.37
C LEU A 36 0.90 -3.02 11.95
N SER A 37 1.47 -2.98 13.15
CA SER A 37 1.78 -1.73 13.85
C SER A 37 3.03 -1.04 13.32
N ASP A 38 4.11 -1.78 13.09
CA ASP A 38 5.44 -1.18 12.94
C ASP A 38 5.83 -1.02 11.47
N ALA A 39 5.16 -1.75 10.56
CA ALA A 39 5.34 -1.62 9.12
C ALA A 39 4.11 -0.98 8.45
N LEU A 40 2.94 -1.64 8.49
CA LEU A 40 1.80 -1.21 7.67
C LEU A 40 1.17 0.10 8.14
N ASN A 41 0.94 0.27 9.45
CA ASN A 41 0.42 1.54 9.99
C ASN A 41 1.42 2.68 9.79
N LYS A 42 2.72 2.40 9.93
CA LYS A 42 3.76 3.40 9.72
C LYS A 42 3.80 3.90 8.28
N ASP A 43 3.72 2.99 7.30
CA ASP A 43 3.67 3.35 5.88
C ASP A 43 2.42 4.19 5.53
N ASP A 44 1.27 3.84 6.11
CA ASP A 44 0.02 4.62 5.97
C ASP A 44 0.12 6.00 6.64
N ASP A 45 0.69 6.08 7.84
CA ASP A 45 0.93 7.35 8.54
C ASP A 45 1.89 8.25 7.76
N ASP A 46 3.02 7.72 7.28
CA ASP A 46 3.98 8.46 6.46
C ASP A 46 3.35 8.95 5.16
N TYR A 47 2.52 8.12 4.51
CA TYR A 47 1.74 8.52 3.36
C TYR A 47 0.75 9.64 3.69
N ARG A 48 -0.04 9.51 4.76
CA ARG A 48 -1.02 10.53 5.17
C ARG A 48 -0.34 11.85 5.54
N ASN A 49 0.80 11.78 6.24
CA ASN A 49 1.59 12.94 6.66
C ASN A 49 2.14 13.73 5.47
N ASN A 50 2.51 13.07 4.37
CA ASN A 50 3.01 13.72 3.17
C ASN A 50 2.11 13.55 1.93
N LYS A 51 0.81 13.31 2.16
CA LYS A 51 -0.15 12.90 1.12
C LYS A 51 -0.16 13.83 -0.08
N ARG A 52 -0.15 15.14 0.16
CA ARG A 52 -0.22 16.14 -0.91
C ARG A 52 0.97 16.07 -1.86
N GLU A 53 2.18 15.88 -1.35
CA GLU A 53 3.38 15.80 -2.19
C GLU A 53 3.44 14.47 -2.92
N ILE A 54 3.11 13.37 -2.23
CA ILE A 54 3.08 12.04 -2.81
C ILE A 54 2.02 11.99 -3.93
N ASP A 55 0.81 12.48 -3.69
CA ASP A 55 -0.28 12.50 -4.68
C ASP A 55 0.10 13.32 -5.93
N SER A 56 0.85 14.41 -5.77
CA SER A 56 1.38 15.20 -6.91
C SER A 56 2.37 14.39 -7.77
N ILE A 57 3.16 13.51 -7.16
CA ILE A 57 4.06 12.60 -7.87
C ILE A 57 3.26 11.46 -8.51
N LEU A 58 2.34 10.85 -7.78
CA LEU A 58 1.47 9.78 -8.26
C LEU A 58 0.64 10.24 -9.46
N GLU A 59 0.12 11.47 -9.44
CA GLU A 59 -0.62 12.01 -10.58
C GLU A 59 0.27 12.09 -11.83
N LYS A 60 1.50 12.60 -11.71
CA LYS A 60 2.44 12.65 -12.85
C LYS A 60 2.72 11.26 -13.41
N ILE A 61 2.92 10.27 -12.54
CA ILE A 61 3.15 8.88 -12.94
C ILE A 61 1.89 8.32 -13.63
N TYR A 62 0.73 8.45 -13.01
CA TYR A 62 -0.55 7.97 -13.54
C TYR A 62 -0.84 8.55 -14.93
N ARG A 63 -0.72 9.87 -15.10
CA ARG A 63 -0.97 10.56 -16.38
C ARG A 63 0.03 10.15 -17.47
N SER A 64 1.30 9.96 -17.12
CA SER A 64 2.34 9.54 -18.07
C SER A 64 2.24 8.06 -18.48
N HIS A 65 1.51 7.24 -17.72
CA HIS A 65 1.34 5.81 -17.97
C HIS A 65 -0.08 5.45 -18.38
N ASN A 66 -0.70 6.25 -19.26
CA ASN A 66 -2.04 6.00 -19.80
C ASN A 66 -3.12 5.86 -18.71
N ASN A 67 -3.06 6.73 -17.70
CA ASN A 67 -4.00 6.76 -16.57
C ASN A 67 -4.02 5.44 -15.77
N THR A 68 -2.85 4.89 -15.44
CA THR A 68 -2.72 3.75 -14.51
C THR A 68 -1.42 3.77 -13.72
N LEU A 69 -1.44 3.15 -12.53
CA LEU A 69 -0.23 2.82 -11.75
C LEU A 69 0.21 1.35 -11.91
N PHE A 70 -0.54 0.56 -12.71
CA PHE A 70 -0.16 -0.80 -13.10
C PHE A 70 0.97 -0.76 -14.14
N ILE A 71 2.18 -0.51 -13.66
CA ILE A 71 3.35 -0.18 -14.47
C ILE A 71 4.35 -1.34 -14.39
N SER A 72 4.65 -1.93 -15.55
CA SER A 72 5.68 -2.96 -15.69
C SER A 72 7.04 -2.36 -15.99
N LYS A 73 8.11 -3.08 -15.63
CA LYS A 73 9.46 -2.83 -16.13
C LYS A 73 10.04 -4.12 -16.70
N ASN A 74 10.42 -4.11 -17.98
CA ASN A 74 10.79 -5.31 -18.74
C ASN A 74 9.66 -6.37 -18.66
N SER A 75 9.97 -7.59 -18.24
CA SER A 75 9.00 -8.67 -18.03
C SER A 75 8.37 -8.68 -16.62
N GLY A 76 8.77 -7.77 -15.71
CA GLY A 76 8.30 -7.77 -14.33
C GLY A 76 7.19 -6.75 -14.06
N CYS A 77 6.10 -7.18 -13.42
CA CYS A 77 5.08 -6.30 -12.87
C CYS A 77 4.50 -6.90 -11.58
N ARG A 78 4.55 -6.14 -10.48
CA ARG A 78 3.92 -6.47 -9.19
C ARG A 78 3.10 -5.31 -8.62
N ASN A 79 2.74 -4.34 -9.48
CA ASN A 79 1.94 -3.17 -9.11
C ASN A 79 0.43 -3.45 -9.12
N MET A 80 0.02 -4.72 -9.26
CA MET A 80 -1.37 -5.09 -9.04
C MET A 80 -1.70 -5.02 -7.55
N LEU A 81 -2.97 -4.80 -7.22
CA LEU A 81 -3.39 -4.68 -5.83
C LEU A 81 -3.28 -6.02 -5.07
N LEU A 82 -3.67 -7.11 -5.74
CA LEU A 82 -3.64 -8.50 -5.24
C LEU A 82 -3.41 -9.46 -6.41
#